data_AF-A0A939X6X8-F1
#
_entry.id   AF-A0A939X6X8-F1
#
_cell.length_a   1.000
_cell.length_b   1.000
_cell.length_c   1.000
_cell.angle_alpha   90.00
_cell.angle_beta   90.00
_cell.angle_gamma   90.00
#
_symmetry.space_group_name_H-M   'P 1'
#
loop_
_entity.id
_entity.type
_entity.pdbx_description
1 polymer ?
#
loop_
_entity_poly.entity_id
_entity_poly.type
_entity_poly.pdbx_seq_one_letter_code
_entity_poly.pdbx_strand_id
1 'polypeptide(L)'
;MAEKRMFARSIVSSDAFITMSPTAQCLYFQLNLSADDDGVVNNPISIMRTVGATEKDFEELVERKFLLLLESGVYVIKHWNINNNIRADRKRESTYKKELSELKKQENGAYTTANDSQMTDNEEEIDEETVVNDNELTDSCPANDSQMTDKCPRSIGEDSIVKDRLDKDSVVEHSKPRAQNLDSDSKPFVPETLVPNATTYAQKVFDILKSNDLPCCRGNFITFIQRDFKIALEGIHELKLKPEEVFAALENYCKVIELKRQGLSWWESELTFFNLCSGRSKTILRFLPENFNLDDYRKSRNEPGSLPDDRIRLDVEEG
;
A
#
# COMPACT_ATOMS: atom_id res chain seq x y z
N MET A 1 9.58 23.83 -10.69
CA MET A 1 9.79 22.39 -10.46
C MET A 1 8.46 21.77 -10.11
N ALA A 2 7.99 20.79 -10.88
CA ALA A 2 6.82 20.02 -10.47
C ALA A 2 7.28 18.92 -9.52
N GLU A 3 7.08 19.11 -8.22
CA GLU A 3 7.37 18.08 -7.20
C GLU A 3 6.43 16.88 -7.27
N LYS A 4 5.37 16.99 -8.08
CA LYS A 4 4.35 15.95 -8.27
C LYS A 4 4.43 15.45 -9.70
N ARG A 5 4.35 14.12 -9.85
CA ARG A 5 4.18 13.45 -11.14
C ARG A 5 2.80 12.81 -11.20
N MET A 6 2.19 12.85 -12.38
CA MET A 6 0.90 12.22 -12.65
C MET A 6 1.07 11.04 -13.59
N PHE A 7 0.08 10.16 -13.64
CA PHE A 7 0.05 9.00 -14.51
C PHE A 7 -1.29 8.94 -15.22
N ALA A 8 -1.26 8.77 -16.54
CA ALA A 8 -2.47 8.61 -17.32
C ALA A 8 -3.05 7.21 -17.10
N ARG A 9 -4.32 7.15 -16.70
CA ARG A 9 -5.04 5.90 -16.48
C ARG A 9 -5.07 5.02 -17.73
N SER A 10 -5.19 5.62 -18.92
CA SER A 10 -5.14 4.92 -20.20
C SER A 10 -3.85 4.11 -20.40
N ILE A 11 -2.73 4.57 -19.85
CA ILE A 11 -1.45 3.87 -19.94
C ILE A 11 -1.36 2.78 -18.87
N VAL A 12 -1.57 3.14 -17.60
CA VAL A 12 -1.35 2.21 -16.46
C VAL A 12 -2.45 1.17 -16.28
N SER A 13 -3.60 1.35 -16.95
CA SER A 13 -4.68 0.36 -16.99
C SER A 13 -4.75 -0.38 -18.34
N SER A 14 -3.82 -0.14 -19.26
CA SER A 14 -3.75 -0.88 -20.52
C SER A 14 -3.32 -2.32 -20.29
N ASP A 15 -3.81 -3.23 -21.14
CA ASP A 15 -3.40 -4.64 -21.09
C ASP A 15 -1.89 -4.81 -21.29
N ALA A 16 -1.28 -4.00 -22.17
CA ALA A 16 0.16 -3.98 -22.37
C ALA A 16 0.94 -3.69 -21.07
N PHE A 17 0.40 -2.84 -20.19
CA PHE A 17 1.00 -2.53 -18.90
C PHE A 17 0.71 -3.60 -17.84
N ILE A 18 -0.56 -4.01 -17.72
CA ILE A 18 -1.01 -4.95 -16.68
C ILE A 18 -0.39 -6.35 -16.88
N THR A 19 -0.11 -6.73 -18.12
CA THR A 19 0.53 -8.02 -18.45
C THR A 19 2.03 -8.07 -18.15
N MET A 20 2.66 -6.96 -17.76
CA MET A 20 4.07 -6.94 -17.36
C MET A 20 4.30 -7.53 -15.98
N SER A 21 5.55 -7.91 -15.68
CA SER A 21 5.90 -8.34 -14.32
C SER A 21 5.59 -7.23 -13.28
N PRO A 22 5.15 -7.56 -12.06
CA PRO A 22 4.89 -6.55 -11.03
C PRO A 22 6.12 -5.70 -10.69
N THR A 23 7.31 -6.29 -10.80
CA THR A 23 8.60 -5.61 -10.62
C THR A 23 8.89 -4.62 -11.74
N ALA A 24 8.60 -4.95 -13.00
CA ALA A 24 8.69 -4.04 -14.14
C ALA A 24 7.69 -2.88 -14.03
N GLN A 25 6.45 -3.16 -13.61
CA GLN A 25 5.44 -2.13 -13.35
C GLN A 25 5.91 -1.14 -12.28
N CYS A 26 6.43 -1.64 -11.15
CA CYS A 26 6.99 -0.81 -10.08
C CYS A 26 8.19 0.02 -10.56
N LEU A 27 9.08 -0.60 -11.34
CA LEU A 27 10.23 0.06 -11.94
C LEU A 27 9.79 1.23 -12.85
N TYR A 28 8.78 1.03 -13.69
CA TYR A 28 8.23 2.07 -14.55
C TYR A 28 7.75 3.30 -13.75
N PHE A 29 7.04 3.08 -12.64
CA PHE A 29 6.60 4.17 -11.77
C PHE A 29 7.79 4.93 -11.18
N GLN A 30 8.79 4.22 -10.65
CA GLN A 30 9.96 4.86 -10.04
C GLN A 30 10.82 5.62 -11.06
N LEU A 31 10.91 5.12 -12.30
CA LEU A 31 11.57 5.81 -13.41
C LEU A 31 10.86 7.13 -13.73
N ASN A 32 9.52 7.13 -13.82
CA ASN A 32 8.74 8.36 -14.04
C ASN A 32 8.90 9.37 -12.90
N LEU A 33 9.02 8.91 -11.66
CA LEU A 33 9.26 9.80 -10.52
C LEU A 33 10.63 10.48 -10.58
N SER A 34 11.63 9.78 -11.12
CA SER A 34 13.03 10.22 -11.12
C SER A 34 13.46 10.91 -12.43
N ALA A 35 12.63 10.88 -13.47
CA ALA A 35 12.91 11.48 -14.76
C ALA A 35 12.88 13.02 -14.72
N ASP A 36 13.61 13.62 -15.66
CA ASP A 36 13.58 15.07 -15.86
C ASP A 36 12.27 15.55 -16.51
N ASP A 37 12.11 16.86 -16.73
CA ASP A 37 10.86 17.41 -17.28
C ASP A 37 10.62 17.09 -18.77
N ASP A 38 11.58 16.45 -19.43
CA ASP A 38 11.46 15.93 -20.80
C ASP A 38 11.22 14.42 -20.85
N GLY A 39 11.33 13.72 -19.71
CA GLY A 39 11.12 12.28 -19.58
C GLY A 39 12.38 11.45 -19.72
N VAL A 40 13.56 12.08 -19.64
CA VAL A 40 14.86 11.42 -19.68
C VAL A 40 15.21 10.86 -18.31
N VAL A 41 15.70 9.61 -18.30
CA VAL A 41 16.13 8.93 -17.08
C VAL A 41 17.66 9.02 -16.93
N ASN A 42 18.13 9.73 -15.90
CA ASN A 42 19.57 9.94 -15.67
C ASN A 42 20.27 8.76 -14.97
N ASN A 43 19.56 8.03 -14.11
CA ASN A 43 20.15 7.03 -13.22
C ASN A 43 19.37 5.69 -13.18
N PRO A 44 19.14 5.03 -14.33
CA PRO A 44 18.33 3.82 -14.42
C PRO A 44 18.86 2.68 -13.52
N ILE A 45 20.17 2.45 -13.49
CA ILE A 45 20.81 1.39 -12.68
C ILE A 45 20.55 1.60 -11.17
N SER A 46 20.64 2.85 -10.70
CA SER A 46 20.39 3.17 -9.29
C SER A 46 18.92 2.95 -8.95
N ILE A 47 18.02 3.36 -9.84
CA ILE A 47 16.57 3.19 -9.67
C ILE A 47 16.19 1.71 -9.61
N MET A 48 16.74 0.88 -10.52
CA MET A 48 16.55 -0.57 -10.51
C MET A 48 16.96 -1.19 -9.17
N ARG A 49 18.13 -0.78 -8.64
CA ARG A 49 18.61 -1.25 -7.34
C ARG A 49 17.67 -0.84 -6.20
N THR A 50 17.13 0.37 -6.23
CA THR A 50 16.18 0.85 -5.21
C THR A 50 14.88 0.05 -5.21
N VAL A 51 14.36 -0.29 -6.39
CA VAL A 51 13.13 -1.08 -6.53
C VAL A 51 13.37 -2.58 -6.27
N GLY A 52 14.62 -3.04 -6.37
CA GLY A 52 14.94 -4.47 -6.38
C GLY A 52 14.58 -5.15 -7.69
N ALA A 53 14.52 -4.38 -8.78
CA ALA A 53 14.21 -4.89 -10.12
C ALA A 53 15.46 -5.54 -10.75
N THR A 54 15.22 -6.57 -11.55
CA THR A 54 16.25 -7.29 -12.31
C THR A 54 16.47 -6.66 -13.69
N GLU A 55 17.54 -7.04 -14.37
CA GLU A 55 17.80 -6.60 -15.75
C GLU A 55 16.69 -7.04 -16.70
N LYS A 56 16.12 -8.23 -16.50
CA LYS A 56 14.98 -8.73 -17.28
C LYS A 56 13.75 -7.83 -17.18
N ASP A 57 13.47 -7.28 -16.00
CA ASP A 57 12.34 -6.36 -15.80
C ASP A 57 12.55 -5.04 -16.57
N PHE A 58 13.80 -4.59 -16.67
CA PHE A 58 14.16 -3.41 -17.45
C PHE A 58 14.09 -3.68 -18.95
N GLU A 59 14.60 -4.84 -19.40
CA GLU A 59 14.48 -5.30 -20.78
C GLU A 59 13.02 -5.43 -21.22
N GLU A 60 12.14 -5.95 -20.35
CA GLU A 60 10.69 -6.05 -20.63
C GLU A 60 10.07 -4.67 -20.93
N LEU A 61 10.46 -3.63 -20.17
CA LEU A 61 9.99 -2.27 -20.41
C LEU A 61 10.46 -1.70 -21.76
N VAL A 62 11.66 -2.08 -22.20
CA VAL A 62 12.23 -1.66 -23.49
C VAL A 62 11.56 -2.43 -24.64
N GLU A 63 11.40 -3.75 -24.49
CA GLU A 63 10.76 -4.62 -25.48
C GLU A 63 9.32 -4.19 -25.76
N ARG A 64 8.56 -3.90 -24.69
CA ARG A 64 7.17 -3.40 -24.77
C ARG A 64 7.08 -1.91 -25.11
N LYS A 65 8.20 -1.25 -25.40
CA LYS A 65 8.30 0.16 -25.82
C LYS A 65 7.78 1.17 -24.79
N PHE A 66 7.78 0.83 -23.50
CA PHE A 66 7.52 1.81 -22.43
C PHE A 66 8.73 2.72 -22.21
N LEU A 67 9.92 2.20 -22.48
CA LEU A 67 11.18 2.93 -22.55
C LEU A 67 11.73 2.91 -23.97
N LEU A 68 12.24 4.05 -24.43
CA LEU A 68 12.90 4.20 -25.72
C LEU A 68 14.39 4.42 -25.49
N LEU A 69 15.21 3.60 -26.13
CA LEU A 69 16.65 3.78 -26.17
C LEU A 69 17.01 4.74 -27.32
N LEU A 70 17.74 5.80 -27.00
CA LEU A 70 18.32 6.72 -27.98
C LEU A 70 19.70 6.25 -28.44
N GLU A 71 20.18 6.75 -29.57
CA GLU A 71 21.50 6.38 -30.12
C GLU A 71 22.66 6.72 -29.17
N SER A 72 22.46 7.73 -28.31
CA SER A 72 23.40 8.14 -27.26
C SER A 72 23.51 7.16 -26.08
N GLY A 73 22.66 6.12 -26.03
CA GLY A 73 22.58 5.19 -24.90
C GLY A 73 21.69 5.67 -23.74
N VAL A 74 20.99 6.79 -23.92
CA VAL A 74 20.08 7.37 -22.93
C VAL A 74 18.67 6.81 -23.11
N TYR A 75 17.97 6.58 -22.00
CA TYR A 75 16.60 6.08 -22.00
C TYR A 75 15.58 7.20 -21.76
N VAL A 76 14.51 7.18 -22.55
CA VAL A 76 13.39 8.13 -22.45
C VAL A 76 12.09 7.38 -22.26
N ILE A 77 11.22 7.93 -21.40
CA ILE A 77 9.90 7.36 -21.12
C ILE A 77 8.95 7.73 -22.27
N LYS A 78 8.43 6.73 -22.99
CA LYS A 78 7.56 6.94 -24.17
C LYS A 78 6.36 7.84 -23.88
N HIS A 79 5.66 7.56 -22.79
CA HIS A 79 4.39 8.20 -22.43
C HIS A 79 4.56 9.45 -21.56
N TRP A 80 5.76 10.06 -21.53
CA TRP A 80 6.05 11.16 -20.60
C TRP A 80 5.09 12.33 -20.72
N ASN A 81 4.88 12.88 -21.94
CA ASN A 81 4.02 14.06 -22.10
C ASN A 81 2.53 13.73 -21.85
N ILE A 82 2.13 12.47 -22.04
CA ILE A 82 0.77 11.98 -21.74
C ILE A 82 0.56 11.95 -20.23
N ASN A 83 1.54 11.42 -19.50
CA ASN A 83 1.51 11.35 -18.04
C ASN A 83 1.64 12.75 -17.40
N ASN A 84 2.50 13.60 -17.96
CA ASN A 84 2.91 14.86 -17.38
C ASN A 84 2.86 15.98 -18.43
N ASN A 85 1.70 16.64 -18.54
CA ASN A 85 1.59 17.87 -19.33
C ASN A 85 2.11 19.07 -18.52
N ILE A 86 3.39 19.39 -18.70
CA ILE A 86 4.07 20.51 -18.03
C ILE A 86 3.99 21.76 -18.92
N ARG A 87 3.37 22.82 -18.39
CA ARG A 87 3.33 24.13 -19.06
C ARG A 87 4.74 24.64 -19.35
N ALA A 88 4.93 25.23 -20.54
CA ALA A 88 6.23 25.68 -21.04
C ALA A 88 6.94 26.67 -20.09
N ASP A 89 6.20 27.56 -19.43
CA ASP A 89 6.75 28.55 -18.48
C ASP A 89 7.39 27.93 -17.22
N ARG A 90 7.03 26.70 -16.88
CA ARG A 90 7.54 25.98 -15.70
C ARG A 90 8.53 24.87 -16.04
N LYS A 91 8.72 24.60 -17.33
CA LYS A 91 9.49 23.47 -17.82
C LYS A 91 10.98 23.81 -17.76
N ARG A 92 11.77 22.93 -17.16
CA ARG A 92 13.23 22.99 -17.27
C ARG A 92 13.67 22.09 -18.41
N GLU A 93 14.37 22.66 -19.37
CA GLU A 93 14.91 21.90 -20.48
C GLU A 93 15.94 20.87 -20.00
N SER A 94 15.90 19.68 -20.59
CA SER A 94 16.89 18.65 -20.37
C SER A 94 18.28 19.09 -20.84
N THR A 95 19.31 18.51 -20.25
CA THR A 95 20.69 18.59 -20.74
C THR A 95 20.83 17.87 -22.10
N TYR A 96 19.98 16.87 -22.37
CA TYR A 96 20.04 15.99 -23.53
C TYR A 96 19.21 16.51 -24.73
N LYS A 97 19.40 17.79 -25.08
CA LYS A 97 18.61 18.44 -26.13
C LYS A 97 18.82 17.85 -27.52
N LYS A 98 20.04 17.37 -27.82
CA LYS A 98 20.39 16.84 -29.13
C LYS A 98 19.74 15.48 -29.34
N GLU A 99 19.81 14.66 -28.31
CA GLU A 99 19.26 13.32 -28.25
C GLU A 99 17.72 13.37 -28.33
N LEU A 100 17.08 14.32 -27.64
CA LEU A 100 15.63 14.52 -27.73
C LEU A 100 15.17 15.03 -29.11
N SER A 101 16.04 15.64 -29.91
CA SER A 101 15.68 16.12 -31.25
C SER A 101 15.46 14.98 -32.26
N GLU A 102 15.96 13.79 -31.95
CA GLU A 102 15.75 12.57 -32.74
C GLU A 102 14.35 11.98 -32.51
N LEU A 103 13.69 12.34 -31.40
CA LEU A 103 12.35 11.88 -31.08
C LEU A 103 11.28 12.75 -31.72
N LYS A 104 10.28 12.09 -32.30
CA LYS A 104 9.04 12.73 -32.76
C LYS A 104 7.96 12.57 -31.69
N LYS A 105 7.17 13.62 -31.50
CA LYS A 105 5.96 13.57 -30.69
C LYS A 105 4.78 13.24 -31.61
N GLN A 106 4.06 12.17 -31.29
CA GLN A 106 2.78 11.85 -31.93
C GLN A 106 1.69 12.81 -31.44
N GLU A 107 0.56 12.86 -32.16
CA GLU A 107 -0.60 13.69 -31.79
C GLU A 107 -1.15 13.36 -30.41
N ASN A 108 -1.10 12.07 -30.04
CA ASN A 108 -1.48 11.59 -28.71
C ASN A 108 -0.50 12.01 -27.59
N GLY A 109 0.64 12.63 -27.90
CA GLY A 109 1.67 13.05 -26.94
C GLY A 109 2.76 12.01 -26.63
N ALA A 110 2.69 10.81 -27.19
CA ALA A 110 3.73 9.79 -27.04
C ALA A 110 4.99 10.14 -27.85
N TYR A 111 6.15 9.77 -27.31
CA TYR A 111 7.40 9.81 -28.06
C TYR A 111 7.52 8.62 -29.02
N THR A 112 8.14 8.87 -30.17
CA THR A 112 8.46 7.85 -31.17
C THR A 112 9.85 8.09 -31.73
N THR A 113 10.56 7.00 -32.00
CA THR A 113 11.83 7.04 -32.72
C THR A 113 11.55 6.97 -34.23
N ALA A 114 12.47 7.46 -35.04
CA ALA A 114 12.35 7.43 -36.51
C ALA A 114 12.16 6.00 -37.06
N ASN A 115 12.68 4.99 -36.36
CA ASN A 115 12.61 3.59 -36.77
C ASN A 115 11.25 2.92 -36.46
N ASP A 116 10.52 3.38 -35.44
CA ASP A 116 9.22 2.81 -35.06
C ASP A 116 8.04 3.34 -35.93
N SER A 117 8.30 4.25 -36.87
CA SER A 117 7.28 4.88 -37.72
C SER A 117 6.70 3.96 -38.82
N GLN A 118 7.09 2.69 -38.88
CA GLN A 118 6.68 1.75 -39.95
C GLN A 118 5.75 0.61 -39.47
N MET A 119 5.31 0.62 -38.20
CA MET A 119 4.54 -0.49 -37.63
C MET A 119 3.36 -0.01 -36.76
N THR A 120 2.59 0.98 -37.21
CA THR A 120 1.30 1.32 -36.57
C THR A 120 0.29 1.83 -37.62
N ASP A 121 -0.03 0.99 -38.62
CA ASP A 121 -1.22 1.16 -39.48
C ASP A 121 -2.36 0.20 -39.08
N ASN A 122 -2.31 -0.35 -37.86
CA ASN A 122 -3.46 -1.02 -37.26
C ASN A 122 -4.08 -0.08 -36.24
N GLU A 123 -4.89 0.83 -36.75
CA GLU A 123 -5.87 1.63 -36.02
C GLU A 123 -6.77 0.69 -35.21
N GLU A 124 -6.63 0.68 -33.88
CA GLU A 124 -7.80 0.46 -33.05
C GLU A 124 -8.53 1.80 -33.02
N GLU A 125 -9.65 1.88 -33.74
CA GLU A 125 -10.64 2.94 -33.62
C GLU A 125 -10.96 3.15 -32.13
N ILE A 126 -10.46 4.23 -31.57
CA ILE A 126 -10.95 4.77 -30.32
C ILE A 126 -12.10 5.68 -30.71
N ASP A 127 -13.32 5.22 -30.42
CA ASP A 127 -14.55 5.98 -30.60
C ASP A 127 -14.39 7.42 -30.07
N GLU A 128 -14.58 8.37 -30.98
CA GLU A 128 -14.73 9.78 -30.68
C GLU A 128 -15.94 9.98 -29.76
N GLU A 129 -15.72 10.42 -28.52
CA GLU A 129 -16.73 11.24 -27.85
C GLU A 129 -16.13 12.32 -26.95
N THR A 130 -16.34 13.56 -27.41
CA THR A 130 -16.28 14.85 -26.70
C THR A 130 -14.90 15.48 -26.43
N VAL A 131 -14.38 16.11 -27.48
CA VAL A 131 -13.51 17.28 -27.39
C VAL A 131 -14.31 18.45 -26.82
N VAL A 132 -13.98 18.90 -25.61
CA VAL A 132 -14.31 20.28 -25.18
C VAL A 132 -13.08 21.13 -25.46
N ASN A 133 -13.20 21.90 -26.53
CA ASN A 133 -12.20 22.79 -27.07
C ASN A 133 -12.31 24.14 -26.34
N ASP A 134 -11.29 24.51 -25.56
CA ASP A 134 -11.13 25.89 -25.06
C ASP A 134 -9.65 26.26 -25.13
N ASN A 135 -9.22 26.68 -26.32
CA ASN A 135 -8.05 27.51 -26.48
C ASN A 135 -8.45 28.81 -27.20
N GLU A 136 -8.04 29.92 -26.57
CA GLU A 136 -7.80 31.23 -27.15
C GLU A 136 -9.01 32.13 -27.49
N LEU A 137 -9.21 33.15 -26.64
CA LEU A 137 -9.58 34.49 -27.09
C LEU A 137 -8.65 35.52 -26.43
N THR A 138 -7.70 36.03 -27.22
CA THR A 138 -7.21 37.42 -27.14
C THR A 138 -8.21 38.28 -27.96
N ASP A 139 -8.44 39.57 -27.80
CA ASP A 139 -7.64 40.70 -27.34
C ASP A 139 -8.58 41.93 -27.14
N SER A 140 -8.25 42.85 -26.21
CA SER A 140 -8.53 44.32 -26.24
C SER A 140 -10.01 44.85 -26.31
N CYS A 141 -10.52 45.91 -25.67
CA CYS A 141 -10.10 47.13 -24.93
C CYS A 141 -11.43 47.87 -24.51
N PRO A 142 -11.51 49.07 -23.85
CA PRO A 142 -10.53 49.91 -23.15
C PRO A 142 -10.99 50.40 -21.73
N ALA A 143 -10.08 51.09 -21.04
CA ALA A 143 -10.32 51.82 -19.79
C ALA A 143 -11.12 53.13 -20.00
N ASN A 144 -11.88 53.55 -18.98
CA ASN A 144 -12.04 54.97 -18.67
C ASN A 144 -12.34 55.20 -17.18
N ASP A 145 -11.57 56.12 -16.62
CA ASP A 145 -11.61 56.67 -15.26
C ASP A 145 -12.98 57.25 -14.87
N SER A 146 -13.34 57.12 -13.58
CA SER A 146 -14.00 58.18 -12.79
C SER A 146 -14.01 57.85 -11.29
N GLN A 147 -12.99 58.38 -10.61
CA GLN A 147 -12.88 58.95 -9.26
C GLN A 147 -13.98 58.82 -8.17
N MET A 148 -13.46 58.78 -6.92
CA MET A 148 -14.03 59.19 -5.61
C MET A 148 -15.00 58.22 -4.90
N THR A 149 -15.00 58.00 -3.57
CA THR A 149 -14.19 58.43 -2.40
C THR A 149 -14.61 57.59 -1.18
N ASP A 150 -13.67 57.44 -0.24
CA ASP A 150 -13.81 57.42 1.22
C ASP A 150 -14.80 56.48 1.93
N LYS A 151 -14.24 55.49 2.65
CA LYS A 151 -14.14 55.52 4.14
C LYS A 151 -13.67 54.16 4.67
N CYS A 152 -12.42 54.12 5.14
CA CYS A 152 -12.05 53.24 6.24
C CYS A 152 -12.05 54.07 7.53
N PRO A 153 -12.52 53.51 8.66
CA PRO A 153 -11.96 53.85 9.95
C PRO A 153 -11.07 52.70 10.44
N ARG A 154 -9.83 53.10 10.75
CA ARG A 154 -8.84 52.42 11.60
C ARG A 154 -9.45 52.10 12.98
N SER A 155 -8.94 51.09 13.67
CA SER A 155 -7.90 51.30 14.70
C SER A 155 -7.65 50.08 15.58
N ILE A 156 -6.37 49.99 15.94
CA ILE A 156 -5.68 49.07 16.82
C ILE A 156 -6.06 49.35 18.28
N GLY A 157 -6.02 48.31 19.11
CA GLY A 157 -5.97 48.39 20.57
C GLY A 157 -5.36 47.11 21.12
N GLU A 158 -4.04 47.12 21.28
CA GLU A 158 -3.29 46.20 22.13
C GLU A 158 -3.71 46.40 23.59
N ASP A 159 -3.77 45.32 24.38
CA ASP A 159 -3.07 45.27 25.67
C ASP A 159 -3.19 43.91 26.39
N SER A 160 -2.04 43.49 26.92
CA SER A 160 -1.85 42.71 28.16
C SER A 160 -1.81 41.17 28.12
N ILE A 161 -0.56 40.73 28.04
CA ILE A 161 0.09 39.50 28.55
C ILE A 161 -0.32 39.16 30.00
N VAL A 162 -0.67 37.89 30.30
CA VAL A 162 0.01 37.02 31.29
C VAL A 162 -0.11 35.55 30.87
N LYS A 163 1.03 34.85 30.98
CA LYS A 163 1.30 33.44 30.77
C LYS A 163 0.47 32.53 31.69
N ASP A 164 0.06 31.35 31.21
CA ASP A 164 0.51 30.10 31.83
C ASP A 164 0.27 28.86 30.95
N ARG A 165 1.08 27.85 31.26
CA ARG A 165 1.49 26.68 30.48
C ARG A 165 0.46 25.53 30.50
N LEU A 166 0.40 24.73 29.44
CA LEU A 166 0.73 23.28 29.41
C LEU A 166 0.07 22.56 28.21
N ASP A 167 0.82 21.59 27.70
CA ASP A 167 0.62 20.75 26.52
C ASP A 167 -0.65 19.88 26.53
N LYS A 168 -1.24 19.64 25.35
CA LYS A 168 -1.24 18.32 24.68
C LYS A 168 -2.29 18.20 23.56
N ASP A 169 -1.82 17.51 22.52
CA ASP A 169 -2.50 16.92 21.37
C ASP A 169 -3.95 16.46 21.59
N SER A 170 -4.82 16.79 20.64
CA SER A 170 -5.83 15.84 20.15
C SER A 170 -6.38 16.25 18.79
N VAL A 171 -6.29 15.29 17.88
CA VAL A 171 -6.97 15.21 16.59
C VAL A 171 -8.45 14.97 16.83
N VAL A 172 -9.33 15.70 16.12
CA VAL A 172 -10.72 15.26 15.89
C VAL A 172 -11.03 15.38 14.40
N GLU A 173 -11.76 14.35 13.96
CA GLU A 173 -12.24 13.93 12.65
C GLU A 173 -12.80 15.01 11.71
N HIS A 174 -12.99 14.63 10.45
CA HIS A 174 -14.27 14.47 9.71
C HIS A 174 -13.87 14.30 8.23
N SER A 175 -14.14 13.21 7.51
CA SER A 175 -15.45 12.92 6.90
C SER A 175 -15.38 11.61 6.07
N LYS A 176 -16.40 10.73 6.19
CA LYS A 176 -16.73 9.71 5.18
C LYS A 176 -17.32 10.37 3.93
N PRO A 177 -17.28 9.73 2.74
CA PRO A 177 -18.41 8.90 2.25
C PRO A 177 -17.89 7.62 1.55
N ARG A 178 -18.65 6.63 1.06
CA ARG A 178 -20.02 6.12 1.16
C ARG A 178 -19.96 4.78 0.41
N ALA A 179 -20.58 3.73 0.96
CA ALA A 179 -20.65 2.41 0.32
C ALA A 179 -21.60 2.43 -0.90
N GLN A 180 -21.23 1.68 -1.94
CA GLN A 180 -22.17 1.05 -2.86
C GLN A 180 -21.76 -0.42 -3.02
N ASN A 181 -22.72 -1.30 -2.72
CA ASN A 181 -22.63 -2.74 -2.86
C ASN A 181 -22.73 -3.12 -4.35
N LEU A 182 -21.99 -4.15 -4.76
CA LEU A 182 -22.34 -5.02 -5.89
C LEU A 182 -22.16 -6.46 -5.43
N ASP A 183 -23.22 -7.24 -5.65
CA ASP A 183 -23.45 -8.59 -5.18
C ASP A 183 -22.65 -9.68 -5.93
N SER A 184 -22.45 -10.77 -5.19
CA SER A 184 -22.44 -12.19 -5.59
C SER A 184 -21.50 -12.71 -6.69
N ASP A 185 -20.77 -13.76 -6.28
CA ASP A 185 -20.14 -14.80 -7.10
C ASP A 185 -18.95 -14.40 -7.98
N SER A 186 -17.77 -14.34 -7.36
CA SER A 186 -16.53 -14.72 -8.04
C SER A 186 -15.55 -15.33 -7.03
N LYS A 187 -15.16 -16.59 -7.28
CA LYS A 187 -14.07 -17.26 -6.55
C LYS A 187 -12.85 -16.35 -6.49
N PRO A 188 -12.17 -16.21 -5.34
CA PRO A 188 -10.95 -15.41 -5.27
C PRO A 188 -9.88 -16.06 -6.16
N PHE A 189 -9.42 -15.32 -7.16
CA PHE A 189 -8.20 -15.59 -7.89
C PHE A 189 -7.03 -15.55 -6.90
N VAL A 190 -6.39 -16.70 -6.66
CA VAL A 190 -5.20 -16.81 -5.81
C VAL A 190 -3.99 -16.71 -6.75
N PRO A 191 -3.15 -15.67 -6.64
CA PRO A 191 -1.91 -15.58 -7.41
C PRO A 191 -1.00 -16.74 -7.01
N GLU A 192 -0.79 -17.64 -7.96
CA GLU A 192 0.10 -18.78 -7.82
C GLU A 192 1.55 -18.30 -7.95
N THR A 193 2.13 -17.83 -6.84
CA THR A 193 3.58 -17.68 -6.60
C THR A 193 3.83 -17.14 -5.19
N LEU A 194 3.56 -17.95 -4.16
CA LEU A 194 4.18 -17.76 -2.84
C LEU A 194 4.67 -19.10 -2.32
N VAL A 195 6.00 -19.18 -2.21
CA VAL A 195 6.83 -20.19 -1.53
C VAL A 195 5.98 -21.19 -0.72
N PRO A 196 5.86 -22.47 -1.14
CA PRO A 196 4.78 -23.35 -0.70
C PRO A 196 4.74 -23.61 0.81
N ASN A 197 5.83 -23.41 1.56
CA ASN A 197 5.86 -23.74 2.98
C ASN A 197 5.26 -22.66 3.89
N ALA A 198 5.50 -21.36 3.61
CA ALA A 198 4.96 -20.27 4.44
C ALA A 198 3.47 -20.05 4.18
N THR A 199 3.04 -20.16 2.92
CA THR A 199 1.63 -20.07 2.53
C THR A 199 0.83 -21.24 3.09
N THR A 200 1.37 -22.47 3.05
CA THR A 200 0.71 -23.64 3.64
C THR A 200 0.60 -23.53 5.16
N TYR A 201 1.63 -23.01 5.84
CA TYR A 201 1.60 -22.78 7.28
C TYR A 201 0.53 -21.74 7.67
N ALA A 202 0.52 -20.59 6.99
CA ALA A 202 -0.48 -19.54 7.21
C ALA A 202 -1.91 -20.02 6.92
N GLN A 203 -2.09 -20.79 5.84
CA GLN A 203 -3.38 -21.36 5.46
C GLN A 203 -3.92 -22.29 6.55
N LYS A 204 -3.09 -23.21 7.07
CA LYS A 204 -3.48 -24.11 8.15
C LYS A 204 -3.90 -23.35 9.42
N VAL A 205 -3.13 -22.33 9.82
CA VAL A 205 -3.50 -21.49 10.97
C VAL A 205 -4.85 -20.81 10.73
N PHE A 206 -5.03 -20.21 9.55
CA PHE A 206 -6.26 -19.52 9.20
C PHE A 206 -7.47 -20.45 9.20
N ASP A 207 -7.33 -21.66 8.65
CA ASP A 207 -8.40 -22.65 8.59
C ASP A 207 -8.83 -23.11 9.99
N ILE A 208 -7.88 -23.29 10.92
CA ILE A 208 -8.17 -23.62 12.33
C ILE A 208 -8.98 -22.49 12.99
N LEU A 209 -8.51 -21.25 12.84
CA LEU A 209 -9.17 -20.09 13.45
C LEU A 209 -10.58 -19.88 12.88
N LYS A 210 -10.74 -20.02 11.56
CA LYS A 210 -12.01 -19.86 10.86
C LYS A 210 -13.00 -20.97 11.22
N SER A 211 -12.54 -22.23 11.30
CA SER A 211 -13.40 -23.37 11.64
C SER A 211 -13.93 -23.31 13.08
N ASN A 212 -13.23 -22.58 13.96
CA ASN A 212 -13.62 -22.39 15.36
C ASN A 212 -14.23 -21.00 15.63
N ASP A 213 -14.68 -20.26 14.61
CA ASP A 213 -15.21 -18.88 14.69
C ASP A 213 -14.38 -17.93 15.56
N LEU A 214 -13.04 -18.05 15.52
CA LEU A 214 -12.15 -17.16 16.25
C LEU A 214 -11.92 -15.83 15.50
N PRO A 215 -11.52 -14.76 16.20
CA PRO A 215 -11.28 -13.46 15.58
C PRO A 215 -10.19 -13.52 14.50
N CYS A 216 -10.61 -13.59 13.23
CA CYS A 216 -9.76 -13.53 12.05
C CYS A 216 -9.98 -12.18 11.39
N CYS A 217 -8.94 -11.34 11.24
CA CYS A 217 -9.00 -10.00 10.65
C CYS A 217 -9.98 -9.89 9.45
N ARG A 218 -11.22 -9.46 9.71
CA ARG A 218 -12.31 -9.26 8.72
C ARG A 218 -12.67 -10.51 7.88
N GLY A 219 -12.32 -11.72 8.32
CA GLY A 219 -12.67 -12.99 7.65
C GLY A 219 -11.97 -13.24 6.31
N ASN A 220 -11.05 -12.37 5.87
CA ASN A 220 -10.34 -12.50 4.60
C ASN A 220 -8.91 -13.03 4.82
N PHE A 221 -8.57 -14.13 4.15
CA PHE A 221 -7.25 -14.76 4.22
C PHE A 221 -6.11 -13.82 3.82
N ILE A 222 -6.32 -12.99 2.80
CA ILE A 222 -5.31 -12.02 2.34
C ILE A 222 -5.01 -11.00 3.43
N THR A 223 -6.06 -10.46 4.07
CA THR A 223 -5.90 -9.50 5.17
C THR A 223 -5.27 -10.14 6.41
N PHE A 224 -5.57 -11.41 6.68
CA PHE A 224 -4.93 -12.20 7.72
C PHE A 224 -3.43 -12.34 7.47
N ILE A 225 -3.01 -12.77 6.28
CA ILE A 225 -1.58 -12.91 5.92
C ILE A 225 -0.85 -11.57 6.04
N GLN A 226 -1.40 -10.51 5.43
CA GLN A 226 -0.71 -9.24 5.29
C GLN A 226 -0.51 -8.49 6.61
N ARG A 227 -1.29 -8.81 7.64
CA ARG A 227 -1.26 -8.10 8.93
C ARG A 227 -1.11 -9.04 10.13
N ASP A 228 -2.14 -9.81 10.44
CA ASP A 228 -2.25 -10.59 11.68
C ASP A 228 -1.15 -11.65 11.76
N PHE A 229 -1.02 -12.44 10.70
CA PHE A 229 -0.04 -13.50 10.59
C PHE A 229 1.39 -12.97 10.54
N LYS A 230 1.64 -11.89 9.79
CA LYS A 230 2.97 -11.28 9.70
C LYS A 230 3.49 -10.85 11.08
N ILE A 231 2.65 -10.17 11.87
CA ILE A 231 3.06 -9.70 13.21
C ILE A 231 3.15 -10.87 14.20
N ALA A 232 2.27 -11.87 14.07
CA ALA A 232 2.35 -13.10 14.88
C ALA A 232 3.66 -13.87 14.60
N LEU A 233 4.14 -13.89 13.35
CA LEU A 233 5.35 -14.60 12.96
C LEU A 233 6.60 -14.01 13.63
N GLU A 234 6.65 -12.68 13.80
CA GLU A 234 7.72 -12.01 14.55
C GLU A 234 7.78 -12.51 16.01
N GLY A 235 6.64 -12.63 16.69
CA GLY A 235 6.57 -13.16 18.06
C GLY A 235 6.88 -14.66 18.16
N ILE A 236 6.44 -15.46 17.18
CA ILE A 236 6.77 -16.89 17.09
C ILE A 236 8.29 -17.08 16.95
N HIS A 237 8.95 -16.27 16.12
CA HIS A 237 10.40 -16.31 15.95
C HIS A 237 11.14 -15.89 17.21
N GLU A 238 10.64 -14.86 17.93
CA GLU A 238 11.21 -14.43 19.21
C GLU A 238 11.15 -15.56 20.26
N LEU A 239 10.04 -16.30 20.29
CA LEU A 239 9.81 -17.43 21.18
C LEU A 239 10.46 -18.74 20.73
N LYS A 240 11.04 -18.78 19.51
CA LYS A 240 11.65 -19.96 18.89
C LYS A 240 10.70 -21.18 18.82
N LEU A 241 9.40 -20.95 18.68
CA LEU A 241 8.41 -22.02 18.61
C LEU A 241 8.41 -22.70 17.23
N LYS A 242 8.28 -24.02 17.21
CA LYS A 242 8.11 -24.78 15.97
C LYS A 242 6.65 -24.70 15.50
N PRO A 243 6.39 -24.83 14.18
CA PRO A 243 5.03 -24.84 13.63
C PRO A 243 4.08 -25.84 14.30
N GLU A 244 4.58 -27.03 14.62
CA GLU A 244 3.82 -28.12 15.27
C GLU A 244 3.32 -27.71 16.66
N GLU A 245 4.16 -27.02 17.42
CA GLU A 245 3.83 -26.53 18.77
C GLU A 245 2.78 -25.42 18.72
N VAL A 246 2.88 -24.54 17.72
CA VAL A 246 1.89 -23.48 17.48
C VAL A 246 0.53 -24.08 17.12
N PHE A 247 0.49 -25.10 16.26
CA PHE A 247 -0.75 -25.79 15.92
C PHE A 247 -1.39 -26.47 17.14
N ALA A 248 -0.60 -27.21 17.92
CA ALA A 248 -1.10 -27.86 19.12
C ALA A 248 -1.61 -26.84 20.17
N ALA A 249 -0.92 -25.70 20.29
CA ALA A 249 -1.36 -24.61 21.17
C ALA A 249 -2.67 -23.98 20.70
N LEU A 250 -2.86 -23.79 19.39
CA LEU A 250 -4.11 -23.30 18.82
C LEU A 250 -5.26 -24.27 19.06
N GLU A 251 -5.04 -25.58 18.87
CA GLU A 251 -6.06 -26.60 19.17
C GLU A 251 -6.45 -26.59 20.64
N ASN A 252 -5.48 -26.46 21.56
CA ASN A 252 -5.74 -26.34 22.99
C ASN A 252 -6.51 -25.06 23.34
N TYR A 253 -6.16 -23.94 22.70
CA TYR A 253 -6.92 -22.70 22.84
C TYR A 253 -8.36 -22.86 22.36
N CYS A 254 -8.59 -23.55 21.24
CA CYS A 254 -9.94 -23.83 20.74
C CYS A 254 -10.77 -24.63 21.75
N LYS A 255 -10.19 -25.63 22.43
CA LYS A 255 -10.88 -26.38 23.50
C LYS A 255 -11.33 -25.48 24.65
N VAL A 256 -10.50 -24.49 25.04
CA VAL A 256 -10.87 -23.51 26.08
C VAL A 256 -12.00 -22.60 25.62
N ILE A 257 -11.98 -22.17 24.35
CA ILE A 257 -13.06 -21.37 23.77
C ILE A 257 -14.36 -22.17 23.64
N GLU A 258 -14.31 -23.47 23.36
CA GLU A 258 -15.48 -24.35 23.43
C GLU A 258 -16.05 -24.44 24.85
N LEU A 259 -15.20 -24.59 25.87
CA LEU A 259 -15.64 -24.56 27.27
C LEU A 259 -16.27 -23.21 27.64
N LYS A 260 -15.74 -22.09 27.12
CA LYS A 260 -16.35 -20.77 27.26
C LYS A 260 -17.73 -20.73 26.62
N ARG A 261 -17.90 -21.23 25.40
CA ARG A 261 -19.21 -21.30 24.71
C ARG A 261 -20.25 -22.09 25.49
N GLN A 262 -19.80 -23.11 26.22
CA GLN A 262 -20.63 -23.91 27.13
C GLN A 262 -20.88 -23.25 28.49
N GLY A 263 -20.27 -22.09 28.77
CA GLY A 263 -20.38 -21.37 30.05
C GLY A 263 -19.57 -21.99 31.18
N LEU A 264 -18.69 -22.94 30.88
CA LEU A 264 -17.94 -23.75 31.85
C LEU A 264 -16.53 -23.25 32.11
N SER A 265 -16.03 -22.25 31.36
CA SER A 265 -14.68 -21.70 31.55
C SER A 265 -14.69 -20.34 32.25
N TRP A 266 -13.66 -20.03 33.05
CA TRP A 266 -13.41 -18.68 33.57
C TRP A 266 -12.71 -17.78 32.54
N TRP A 267 -12.19 -18.36 31.46
CA TRP A 267 -11.55 -17.65 30.37
C TRP A 267 -12.60 -17.03 29.44
N GLU A 268 -12.73 -15.70 29.48
CA GLU A 268 -13.77 -14.99 28.71
C GLU A 268 -13.22 -14.31 27.44
N SER A 269 -11.91 -14.14 27.32
CA SER A 269 -11.29 -13.34 26.24
C SER A 269 -11.09 -14.13 24.95
N GLU A 270 -11.63 -13.62 23.84
CA GLU A 270 -11.31 -14.10 22.49
C GLU A 270 -10.20 -13.25 21.89
N LEU A 271 -9.04 -13.85 21.69
CA LEU A 271 -7.83 -13.20 21.21
C LEU A 271 -7.65 -13.46 19.72
N THR A 272 -7.20 -12.43 18.99
CA THR A 272 -6.69 -12.61 17.63
C THR A 272 -5.38 -13.40 17.65
N PHE A 273 -5.01 -13.98 16.51
CA PHE A 273 -3.78 -14.75 16.39
C PHE A 273 -2.54 -13.95 16.81
N PHE A 274 -2.45 -12.69 16.38
CA PHE A 274 -1.42 -11.76 16.85
C PHE A 274 -1.38 -11.61 18.38
N ASN A 275 -2.53 -11.42 19.03
CA ASN A 275 -2.56 -11.18 20.48
C ASN A 275 -2.17 -12.44 21.27
N LEU A 276 -2.41 -13.62 20.69
CA LEU A 276 -1.98 -14.89 21.24
C LEU A 276 -0.45 -15.03 21.18
N CYS A 277 0.16 -14.75 20.02
CA CYS A 277 1.58 -14.98 19.76
C CYS A 277 2.52 -13.85 20.19
N SER A 278 2.13 -12.59 19.94
CA SER A 278 2.99 -11.40 20.06
C SER A 278 2.48 -10.37 21.08
N GLY A 279 1.43 -10.70 21.85
CA GLY A 279 0.95 -9.86 22.94
C GLY A 279 1.95 -9.74 24.09
N ARG A 280 1.86 -8.68 24.92
CA ARG A 280 2.78 -8.44 26.06
C ARG A 280 2.91 -9.63 27.02
N SER A 281 1.84 -10.41 27.17
CA SER A 281 1.76 -11.58 28.05
C SER A 281 2.21 -12.88 27.39
N LYS A 282 2.55 -12.87 26.09
CA LYS A 282 2.96 -14.06 25.30
C LYS A 282 2.03 -15.25 25.58
N THR A 283 0.72 -15.01 25.47
CA THR A 283 -0.34 -15.89 25.98
C THR A 283 -0.29 -17.30 25.38
N ILE A 284 0.22 -17.44 24.14
CA ILE A 284 0.42 -18.73 23.47
C ILE A 284 1.18 -19.75 24.33
N LEU A 285 2.11 -19.30 25.18
CA LEU A 285 2.91 -20.18 26.04
C LEU A 285 2.08 -20.99 27.04
N ARG A 286 0.91 -20.46 27.47
CA ARG A 286 -0.02 -21.16 28.37
C ARG A 286 -0.78 -22.32 27.69
N PHE A 287 -0.83 -22.30 26.36
CA PHE A 287 -1.56 -23.30 25.57
C PHE A 287 -0.63 -24.33 24.92
N LEU A 288 0.69 -24.17 25.04
CA LEU A 288 1.65 -25.17 24.61
C LEU A 288 1.38 -26.52 25.30
N PRO A 289 1.56 -27.66 24.60
CA PRO A 289 1.26 -28.98 25.14
C PRO A 289 1.93 -29.29 26.48
N GLU A 290 3.14 -28.76 26.71
CA GLU A 290 3.90 -28.97 27.95
C GLU A 290 3.27 -28.30 29.17
N ASN A 291 2.56 -27.19 28.96
CA ASN A 291 2.05 -26.32 30.03
C ASN A 291 0.51 -26.32 30.12
N PHE A 292 -0.17 -27.07 29.24
CA PHE A 292 -1.61 -26.98 29.09
C PHE A 292 -2.34 -28.14 29.77
N ASN A 293 -3.22 -27.81 30.70
CA ASN A 293 -4.24 -28.70 31.21
C ASN A 293 -5.63 -28.06 31.05
N LEU A 294 -6.56 -28.77 30.42
CA LEU A 294 -7.90 -28.26 30.14
C LEU A 294 -8.71 -28.01 31.42
N ASP A 295 -8.49 -28.81 32.46
CA ASP A 295 -9.23 -28.68 33.72
C ASP A 295 -8.93 -27.37 34.47
N ASP A 296 -7.73 -26.80 34.28
CA ASP A 296 -7.32 -25.52 34.89
C ASP A 296 -8.19 -24.35 34.41
N TYR A 297 -8.82 -24.50 33.23
CA TYR A 297 -9.66 -23.48 32.63
C TYR A 297 -11.14 -23.63 33.00
N ARG A 298 -11.53 -24.65 33.78
CA ARG A 298 -12.92 -24.84 34.21
C ARG A 298 -13.28 -23.93 35.39
N LYS A 299 -14.47 -23.35 35.36
CA LYS A 299 -15.08 -22.66 36.52
C LYS A 299 -15.26 -23.70 37.62
N SER A 300 -14.63 -23.50 38.78
CA SER A 300 -14.97 -24.29 39.97
C SER A 300 -16.46 -24.07 40.26
N ARG A 301 -17.18 -25.13 40.61
CA ARG A 301 -18.64 -25.03 40.85
C ARG A 301 -19.02 -24.12 42.02
N ASN A 302 -18.08 -23.55 42.76
CA ASN A 302 -18.33 -22.67 43.89
C ASN A 302 -17.21 -21.63 44.01
N GLU A 303 -17.50 -20.39 43.62
CA GLU A 303 -17.33 -19.16 44.41
C GLU A 303 -17.24 -17.92 43.50
N PRO A 304 -18.09 -16.88 43.70
CA PRO A 304 -17.94 -15.62 43.00
C PRO A 304 -16.76 -14.84 43.61
N GLY A 305 -15.61 -14.83 42.93
CA GLY A 305 -14.58 -13.80 43.15
C GLY A 305 -13.16 -14.22 43.52
N SER A 306 -12.72 -15.47 43.28
CA SER A 306 -11.30 -15.81 43.47
C SER A 306 -10.57 -15.96 42.13
N LEU A 307 -9.74 -14.98 41.78
CA LEU A 307 -8.72 -15.08 40.72
C LEU A 307 -7.63 -16.07 41.16
N PRO A 308 -7.18 -17.01 40.32
CA PRO A 308 -6.00 -17.82 40.62
C PRO A 308 -4.74 -16.93 40.65
N ASP A 309 -3.88 -17.16 41.64
CA ASP A 309 -2.68 -16.38 41.97
C ASP A 309 -1.72 -16.21 40.77
N ASP A 310 -1.37 -14.96 40.47
CA ASP A 310 -0.73 -14.51 39.24
C ASP A 310 0.82 -14.57 39.35
N ARG A 311 1.35 -15.71 39.83
CA ARG A 311 2.81 -15.90 40.01
C ARG A 311 3.30 -17.16 39.32
N ILE A 312 3.87 -16.97 38.13
CA ILE A 312 4.76 -17.96 37.51
C ILE A 312 6.02 -18.05 38.38
N ARG A 313 6.25 -19.21 39.00
CA ARG A 313 7.51 -19.57 39.64
C ARG A 313 8.46 -20.00 38.52
N LEU A 314 9.32 -19.08 38.07
CA LEU A 314 10.47 -19.41 37.23
C LEU A 314 11.53 -20.00 38.15
N ASP A 315 11.64 -21.32 38.17
CA ASP A 315 12.80 -21.98 38.76
C ASP A 315 13.99 -21.76 37.81
N VAL A 316 14.82 -20.77 38.16
CA VAL A 316 16.16 -20.62 37.60
C VAL A 316 17.04 -21.63 38.32
N GLU A 317 17.36 -22.74 37.66
CA GLU A 317 18.44 -23.61 38.12
C GLU A 317 19.78 -22.91 37.86
N GLU A 318 20.41 -22.41 38.93
CA GLU A 318 21.86 -22.21 38.97
C GLU A 318 22.53 -23.57 39.26
N GLY A 319 23.38 -24.01 38.33
CA GLY A 319 24.23 -25.19 38.44
C GLY A 319 25.22 -25.29 37.28
#